data_AF-A0A3B8XPS3-F1
#
_entry.id   AF-A0A3B8XPS3-F1
#
_cell.length_a   1.000
_cell.length_b   1.000
_cell.length_c   1.000
_cell.angle_alpha   90.00
_cell.angle_beta   90.00
_cell.angle_gamma   90.00
#
_symmetry.space_group_name_H-M   'P 1'
#
loop_
_entity.id
_entity.type
_entity.pdbx_description
1 polymer ?
#
loop_
_entity_poly.entity_id
_entity_poly.type
_entity_poly.pdbx_seq_one_letter_code
_entity_poly.pdbx_strand_id
1 'polypeptide(L)'
;MSEGQQEIVEFLSGPQAYGLGAGETVGHVETHASHIFLAGTRAYKMKKEVKFSFLDFSTLEKRKAACDHEVQLNRRTAPDIYLGVVALRRSGGRLSLGGEEGEAAEYLVEMKRFESGGLLATLAEKGELRRETIEELARDVAAFHRAAEVTPQFGGADGIARIVAGSAEDMEPVLGRVLDADEARR
;
A
#
# COMPACT_ATOMS: atom_id res chain seq x y z
N MET A 1 -1.50 -16.19 5.69
CA MET A 1 -1.47 -15.04 6.62
C MET A 1 -1.26 -15.58 8.03
N SER A 2 -0.47 -14.93 8.86
CA SER A 2 -0.26 -15.35 10.26
C SER A 2 -1.54 -15.13 11.07
N GLU A 3 -1.75 -15.91 12.14
CA GLU A 3 -2.90 -15.74 13.05
C GLU A 3 -2.94 -14.31 13.63
N GLY A 4 -1.78 -13.73 13.94
CA GLY A 4 -1.67 -12.37 14.44
C GLY A 4 -2.16 -11.30 13.46
N GLN A 5 -1.89 -11.46 12.15
CA GLN A 5 -2.40 -10.50 11.16
C GLN A 5 -3.90 -10.69 10.87
N GLN A 6 -4.44 -11.90 11.00
CA GLN A 6 -5.87 -12.16 10.84
C GLN A 6 -6.70 -11.40 11.88
N GLU A 7 -6.33 -11.49 13.17
CA GLU A 7 -6.99 -10.74 14.26
C GLU A 7 -6.95 -9.22 14.02
N ILE A 8 -5.82 -8.71 13.54
CA ILE A 8 -5.65 -7.29 13.24
C ILE A 8 -6.53 -6.85 12.07
N VAL A 9 -6.60 -7.64 11.00
CA VAL A 9 -7.48 -7.36 9.84
C VAL A 9 -8.94 -7.35 10.27
N GLU A 10 -9.36 -8.28 11.13
CA GLU A 10 -10.72 -8.33 11.67
C GLU A 10 -11.03 -7.08 12.50
N PHE A 11 -10.12 -6.68 13.40
CA PHE A 11 -10.27 -5.44 14.18
C PHE A 11 -10.40 -4.21 13.27
N LEU A 12 -9.50 -4.06 12.30
CA LEU A 12 -9.47 -2.92 11.36
C LEU A 12 -10.63 -2.94 10.35
N SER A 13 -11.33 -4.05 10.19
CA SER A 13 -12.55 -4.10 9.37
C SER A 13 -13.78 -3.54 10.11
N GLY A 14 -13.67 -3.30 11.42
CA GLY A 14 -14.76 -2.75 12.23
C GLY A 14 -14.77 -1.21 12.28
N PRO A 15 -15.94 -0.55 12.18
CA PRO A 15 -16.04 0.92 12.27
C PRO A 15 -15.52 1.48 13.61
N GLN A 16 -15.66 0.71 14.69
CA GLN A 16 -15.18 1.10 16.03
C GLN A 16 -13.67 1.30 16.11
N ALA A 17 -12.87 0.68 15.23
CA ALA A 17 -11.42 0.88 15.18
C ALA A 17 -11.04 2.33 14.84
N TYR A 18 -11.97 3.07 14.23
CA TYR A 18 -11.79 4.43 13.72
C TYR A 18 -12.68 5.45 14.42
N GLY A 19 -13.40 5.04 15.48
CA GLY A 19 -14.37 5.91 16.17
C GLY A 19 -15.62 6.23 15.34
N LEU A 20 -15.93 5.43 14.33
CA LEU A 20 -17.13 5.59 13.50
C LEU A 20 -18.37 5.00 14.17
N GLY A 21 -19.55 5.47 13.77
CA GLY A 21 -20.83 4.99 14.27
C GLY A 21 -21.12 3.53 13.86
N ALA A 22 -21.94 2.83 14.65
CA ALA A 22 -22.25 1.41 14.44
C ALA A 22 -22.96 1.06 13.11
N GLY A 23 -23.50 2.06 12.40
CA GLY A 23 -24.09 1.90 11.07
C GLY A 23 -23.14 2.20 9.91
N GLU A 24 -21.93 2.66 10.19
CA GLU A 24 -20.92 2.96 9.17
C GLU A 24 -20.15 1.69 8.79
N THR A 25 -19.74 1.60 7.52
CA THR A 25 -18.99 0.45 7.00
C THR A 25 -17.55 0.85 6.68
N VAL A 26 -16.64 -0.10 6.85
CA VAL A 26 -15.24 0.03 6.44
C VAL A 26 -15.06 -0.78 5.16
N GLY A 27 -14.68 -0.11 4.08
CA GLY A 27 -14.31 -0.81 2.84
C GLY A 27 -12.96 -1.50 3.01
N HIS A 28 -12.78 -2.69 2.44
CA HIS A 28 -11.52 -3.42 2.48
C HIS A 28 -11.05 -3.73 1.06
N VAL A 29 -9.85 -3.27 0.73
CA VAL A 29 -9.18 -3.54 -0.55
C VAL A 29 -7.89 -4.28 -0.26
N GLU A 30 -7.68 -5.39 -0.96
CA GLU A 30 -6.51 -6.23 -0.78
C GLU A 30 -5.63 -6.19 -2.02
N THR A 31 -4.32 -6.07 -1.79
CA THR A 31 -3.28 -6.21 -2.81
C THR A 31 -2.40 -7.40 -2.44
N HIS A 32 -1.47 -7.79 -3.31
CA HIS A 32 -0.54 -8.89 -3.02
C HIS A 32 0.29 -8.67 -1.74
N ALA A 33 0.61 -7.41 -1.37
CA ALA A 33 1.48 -7.09 -0.23
C ALA A 33 0.84 -6.19 0.85
N SER A 34 -0.43 -5.80 0.72
CA SER A 34 -1.07 -4.87 1.67
C SER A 34 -2.58 -5.05 1.76
N HIS A 35 -3.13 -4.72 2.92
CA HIS A 35 -4.56 -4.47 3.14
C HIS A 35 -4.80 -2.97 3.25
N ILE A 36 -5.86 -2.47 2.62
CA ILE A 36 -6.27 -1.06 2.67
C ILE A 36 -7.69 -1.00 3.23
N PHE A 37 -7.87 -0.26 4.31
CA PHE A 37 -9.14 -0.04 4.98
C PHE A 37 -9.64 1.37 4.70
N LEU A 38 -10.84 1.49 4.15
CA LEU A 38 -11.49 2.76 3.76
C LEU A 38 -12.54 3.12 4.82
N ALA A 39 -12.18 3.99 5.76
CA ALA A 39 -12.98 4.32 6.93
C ALA A 39 -13.31 5.82 6.92
N GLY A 40 -14.58 6.16 6.66
CA GLY A 40 -15.03 7.56 6.53
C GLY A 40 -14.21 8.33 5.48
N THR A 41 -13.57 9.41 5.90
CA THR A 41 -12.72 10.29 5.08
C THR A 41 -11.24 9.87 5.05
N ARG A 42 -10.89 8.75 5.69
CA ARG A 42 -9.53 8.24 5.80
C ARG A 42 -9.38 6.88 5.12
N ALA A 43 -8.14 6.57 4.77
CA ALA A 43 -7.72 5.26 4.32
C ALA A 43 -6.48 4.82 5.11
N TYR A 44 -6.41 3.55 5.49
CA TYR A 44 -5.31 3.00 6.29
C TYR A 44 -4.71 1.81 5.59
N LYS A 45 -3.42 1.86 5.28
CA LYS A 45 -2.72 0.79 4.58
C LYS A 45 -1.81 0.02 5.53
N MET A 46 -2.15 -1.25 5.74
CA MET A 46 -1.36 -2.23 6.49
C MET A 46 -0.54 -3.08 5.53
N LYS A 47 0.74 -3.31 5.84
CA LYS A 47 1.60 -4.23 5.09
C LYS A 47 1.33 -5.68 5.52
N LYS A 48 1.23 -6.60 4.56
CA LYS A 48 1.16 -8.02 4.87
C LYS A 48 2.52 -8.53 5.33
N GLU A 49 2.51 -9.52 6.21
CA GLU A 49 3.70 -10.25 6.65
C GLU A 49 4.11 -11.23 5.55
N VAL A 50 4.84 -10.69 4.57
CA VAL A 50 5.29 -11.43 3.38
C VAL A 50 6.75 -11.10 3.09
N LYS A 51 7.41 -12.01 2.38
CA LYS A 51 8.76 -11.80 1.85
C LYS A 51 8.79 -12.31 0.41
N PHE A 52 9.02 -11.38 -0.50
CA PHE A 52 9.26 -11.61 -1.93
C PHE A 52 10.73 -11.33 -2.25
N SER A 53 11.18 -11.74 -3.43
CA SER A 53 12.53 -11.47 -3.94
C SER A 53 12.91 -9.98 -3.93
N PHE A 54 11.94 -9.09 -4.11
CA PHE A 54 12.12 -7.64 -4.20
C PHE A 54 11.61 -6.85 -2.98
N LEU A 55 11.01 -7.52 -1.99
CA LEU A 55 10.32 -6.86 -0.88
C LEU A 55 10.30 -7.73 0.38
N ASP A 56 10.71 -7.19 1.52
CA ASP A 56 10.72 -7.93 2.78
C ASP A 56 9.94 -7.19 3.88
N PHE A 57 8.75 -7.71 4.21
CA PHE A 57 7.86 -7.26 5.28
C PHE A 57 7.71 -8.31 6.39
N SER A 58 8.68 -9.22 6.50
CA SER A 58 8.63 -10.37 7.42
C SER A 58 8.61 -10.01 8.89
N THR A 59 9.12 -8.83 9.28
CA THR A 59 9.13 -8.38 10.67
C THR A 59 8.39 -7.06 10.84
N LEU A 60 7.93 -6.80 12.06
CA LEU A 60 7.22 -5.56 12.40
C LEU A 60 8.11 -4.33 12.14
N GLU A 61 9.40 -4.41 12.43
CA GLU A 61 10.37 -3.33 12.22
C GLU A 61 10.53 -3.01 10.73
N LYS A 62 10.58 -4.04 9.88
CA LYS A 62 10.63 -3.86 8.42
C LYS A 62 9.35 -3.23 7.88
N ARG A 63 8.18 -3.64 8.40
CA ARG A 63 6.89 -3.03 8.03
C ARG A 63 6.80 -1.57 8.48
N LYS A 64 7.30 -1.24 9.67
CA LYS A 64 7.41 0.13 10.15
C LYS A 64 8.28 0.97 9.21
N ALA A 65 9.50 0.52 8.93
CA ALA A 65 10.43 1.23 8.06
C ALA A 65 9.84 1.42 6.65
N ALA A 66 9.12 0.42 6.12
CA ALA A 66 8.42 0.54 4.85
C ALA A 66 7.28 1.58 4.88
N CYS A 67 6.52 1.67 5.98
CA CYS A 67 5.50 2.70 6.14
C CYS A 67 6.14 4.11 6.20
N ASP A 68 7.22 4.26 6.96
CA ASP A 68 7.96 5.51 7.08
C ASP A 68 8.49 5.98 5.71
N HIS A 69 9.12 5.07 4.95
CA HIS A 69 9.57 5.34 3.58
C HIS A 69 8.42 5.67 2.63
N GLU A 70 7.29 4.96 2.69
CA GLU A 70 6.14 5.24 1.84
C GLU A 70 5.61 6.66 2.06
N VAL A 71 5.45 7.08 3.32
CA VAL A 71 5.03 8.43 3.66
C VAL A 71 6.04 9.46 3.16
N GLN A 72 7.33 9.24 3.43
CA GLN A 72 8.39 10.16 3.00
C GLN A 72 8.41 10.34 1.48
N LEU A 73 8.36 9.24 0.73
CA LEU A 73 8.48 9.26 -0.73
C LEU A 73 7.24 9.83 -1.40
N ASN A 74 6.04 9.49 -0.92
CA ASN A 74 4.81 9.88 -1.57
C ASN A 74 4.34 11.30 -1.22
N ARG A 75 4.74 11.84 -0.05
CA ARG A 75 4.46 13.25 0.29
C ARG A 75 5.09 14.25 -0.69
N ARG A 76 6.13 13.87 -1.42
CA ARG A 76 6.75 14.73 -2.44
C ARG A 76 5.78 15.10 -3.56
N THR A 77 4.83 14.22 -3.87
CA THR A 77 3.85 14.39 -4.97
C THR A 77 2.41 14.46 -4.48
N ALA A 78 2.13 13.97 -3.28
CA ALA A 78 0.77 13.93 -2.72
C ALA A 78 0.75 14.21 -1.20
N PRO A 79 1.23 15.38 -0.75
CA PRO A 79 1.35 15.71 0.68
C PRO A 79 0.02 15.68 1.43
N ASP A 80 -1.07 16.07 0.77
CA ASP A 80 -2.42 16.08 1.36
C ASP A 80 -3.08 14.69 1.43
N ILE A 81 -2.51 13.71 0.71
CA ILE A 81 -2.98 12.31 0.74
C ILE A 81 -2.24 11.53 1.81
N TYR A 82 -0.91 11.65 1.92
CA TYR A 82 -0.12 10.84 2.86
C TYR A 82 0.09 11.55 4.19
N LEU A 83 -0.74 11.21 5.18
CA LEU A 83 -0.87 11.97 6.43
C LEU A 83 0.12 11.56 7.51
N GLY A 84 0.61 10.32 7.48
CA GLY A 84 1.61 9.84 8.41
C GLY A 84 1.61 8.34 8.59
N VAL A 85 2.39 7.89 9.57
CA VAL A 85 2.36 6.51 10.06
C VAL A 85 1.63 6.49 11.39
N VAL A 86 0.67 5.59 11.54
CA VAL A 86 -0.07 5.35 12.78
C VAL A 86 0.22 3.94 13.29
N ALA A 87 0.46 3.81 14.58
CA ALA A 87 0.63 2.51 15.22
C ALA A 87 -0.74 1.93 15.60
N LEU A 88 -0.95 0.65 15.36
CA LEU A 88 -1.96 -0.14 16.06
C LEU A 88 -1.30 -0.70 17.32
N ARG A 89 -1.89 -0.45 18.48
CA ARG A 89 -1.33 -0.85 19.78
C ARG A 89 -2.19 -1.90 20.46
N ARG A 90 -1.55 -2.74 21.27
CA ARG A 90 -2.20 -3.71 22.14
C ARG A 90 -1.91 -3.38 23.61
N SER A 91 -2.97 -3.22 24.39
CA SER A 91 -2.90 -3.01 25.84
C SER A 91 -3.99 -3.84 26.53
N GLY A 92 -3.62 -4.65 27.52
CA GLY A 92 -4.59 -5.50 28.24
C GLY A 92 -5.41 -6.45 27.35
N GLY A 93 -4.84 -6.91 26.23
CA GLY A 93 -5.52 -7.77 25.25
C GLY A 93 -6.44 -7.03 24.28
N ARG A 94 -6.57 -5.70 24.38
CA ARG A 94 -7.40 -4.88 23.50
C ARG A 94 -6.56 -4.13 22.48
N LEU A 95 -7.02 -4.11 21.23
CA LEU A 95 -6.43 -3.35 20.14
C LEU A 95 -6.99 -1.92 20.09
N SER A 96 -6.13 -0.95 19.76
CA SER A 96 -6.50 0.44 19.52
C SER A 96 -5.62 1.06 18.45
N LEU A 97 -6.24 1.76 17.50
CA LEU A 97 -5.50 2.49 16.46
C LEU A 97 -5.09 3.86 16.99
N GLY A 98 -3.81 4.18 16.90
CA GLY A 98 -3.24 5.38 17.50
C GLY A 98 -3.03 5.25 19.02
N GLY A 99 -2.94 6.41 19.68
CA GLY A 99 -2.67 6.50 21.12
C GLY A 99 -1.21 6.26 21.51
N GLU A 100 -0.92 6.49 22.79
CA GLU A 100 0.44 6.39 23.36
C GLU A 100 0.63 5.11 24.20
N GLU A 101 -0.46 4.48 24.65
CA GLU A 101 -0.42 3.33 25.55
C GLU A 101 -0.36 1.98 24.83
N GLY A 102 0.40 1.04 25.38
CA GLY A 102 0.52 -0.32 24.88
C GLY A 102 1.61 -0.53 23.83
N GLU A 103 1.92 -1.80 23.59
CA GLU A 103 2.94 -2.22 22.63
C GLU A 103 2.40 -2.12 21.20
N ALA A 104 3.25 -1.72 20.26
CA ALA A 104 2.87 -1.68 18.85
C ALA A 104 2.66 -3.11 18.33
N ALA A 105 1.45 -3.43 17.89
CA ALA A 105 1.11 -4.68 17.24
C ALA A 105 1.29 -4.59 15.71
N GLU A 106 1.10 -3.40 15.12
CA GLU A 106 1.31 -3.15 13.69
C GLU A 106 1.50 -1.65 13.40
N TYR A 107 2.01 -1.33 12.20
CA TYR A 107 2.09 0.03 11.68
C TYR A 107 1.30 0.17 10.37
N LEU A 108 0.60 1.29 10.22
CA LEU A 108 -0.20 1.61 9.04
C LEU A 108 0.17 2.97 8.50
N VAL A 109 0.12 3.12 7.18
CA VAL A 109 0.12 4.44 6.53
C VAL A 109 -1.29 5.00 6.64
N GLU A 110 -1.45 6.13 7.33
CA GLU A 110 -2.69 6.91 7.34
C GLU A 110 -2.73 7.83 6.13
N MET A 111 -3.83 7.78 5.40
CA MET A 111 -4.05 8.55 4.19
C MET A 111 -5.40 9.26 4.22
N LYS A 112 -5.48 10.41 3.54
CA LYS A 112 -6.76 11.01 3.19
C LYS A 112 -7.38 10.18 2.07
N ARG A 113 -8.62 9.74 2.28
CA ARG A 113 -9.38 9.06 1.24
C ARG A 113 -9.79 10.08 0.18
N PHE A 114 -9.65 9.73 -1.08
CA PHE A 114 -10.21 10.46 -2.20
C PHE A 114 -11.34 9.63 -2.82
N GLU A 115 -12.27 10.31 -3.48
CA GLU A 115 -13.43 9.69 -4.09
C GLU A 115 -12.99 8.81 -5.27
N SER A 116 -13.48 7.57 -5.34
CA SER A 116 -13.07 6.62 -6.39
C SER A 116 -13.38 7.13 -7.80
N GLY A 117 -14.41 7.98 -7.94
CA GLY A 117 -14.74 8.65 -9.19
C GLY A 117 -13.65 9.58 -9.73
N GLY A 118 -12.70 10.00 -8.91
CA GLY A 118 -11.57 10.85 -9.30
C GLY A 118 -10.38 10.08 -9.89
N LEU A 119 -10.44 8.74 -9.96
CA LEU A 119 -9.39 7.95 -10.59
C LEU A 119 -9.38 8.20 -12.10
N LEU A 120 -8.19 8.42 -12.69
CA LEU A 120 -8.04 8.59 -14.15
C LEU A 120 -8.58 7.38 -14.93
N ALA A 121 -8.50 6.18 -14.37
CA ALA A 121 -9.12 4.98 -14.94
C ALA A 121 -10.64 5.11 -15.04
N THR A 122 -11.31 5.53 -13.97
CA THR A 122 -12.75 5.77 -13.96
C THR A 122 -13.15 6.92 -14.90
N LEU A 123 -12.35 7.99 -14.97
CA LEU A 123 -12.60 9.07 -15.94
C LEU A 123 -12.43 8.58 -17.38
N ALA A 124 -11.45 7.71 -17.65
CA ALA A 124 -11.24 7.14 -18.98
C ALA A 124 -12.41 6.24 -19.39
N GLU A 125 -12.87 5.36 -18.50
CA GLU A 125 -14.03 4.48 -18.72
C GLU A 125 -15.32 5.26 -19.03
N LYS A 126 -15.49 6.43 -18.41
CA LYS A 126 -16.63 7.34 -18.65
C LYS A 126 -16.47 8.23 -19.88
N GLY A 127 -15.29 8.24 -20.52
CA GLY A 127 -14.97 9.20 -21.59
C GLY A 127 -14.80 10.65 -21.10
N GLU A 128 -14.59 10.84 -19.79
CA GLU A 128 -14.42 12.14 -19.13
C GLU A 128 -12.93 12.54 -18.99
N LEU A 129 -12.00 11.62 -19.29
CA LEU A 129 -10.57 11.91 -19.26
C LEU A 129 -10.17 12.82 -20.42
N ARG A 130 -9.87 14.07 -20.11
CA ARG A 130 -9.52 15.09 -21.11
C ARG A 130 -8.04 15.06 -21.47
N ARG A 131 -7.74 15.46 -22.71
CA ARG A 131 -6.37 15.62 -23.22
C ARG A 131 -5.54 16.55 -22.35
N GLU A 132 -6.12 17.66 -21.90
CA GLU A 132 -5.39 18.66 -21.12
C GLU A 132 -4.87 18.08 -19.79
N THR A 133 -5.69 17.24 -19.13
CA THR A 133 -5.30 16.52 -17.90
C THR A 133 -4.16 15.53 -18.16
N ILE A 134 -4.19 14.83 -19.30
CA ILE A 134 -3.12 13.91 -19.69
C ILE A 134 -1.81 14.67 -19.92
N GLU A 135 -1.86 15.80 -20.62
CA GLU A 135 -0.68 16.62 -20.91
C GLU A 135 -0.10 17.25 -19.64
N GLU A 136 -0.95 17.68 -18.70
CA GLU A 136 -0.52 18.16 -17.38
C GLU A 136 0.20 17.07 -16.59
N LEU A 137 -0.42 15.89 -16.46
CA LEU A 137 0.20 14.73 -15.80
C LEU A 137 1.55 14.37 -16.45
N ALA A 138 1.62 14.36 -17.78
CA ALA A 138 2.85 14.05 -18.50
C ALA A 138 3.97 15.06 -18.20
N ARG A 139 3.64 16.36 -18.09
CA ARG A 139 4.60 17.40 -17.68
C ARG A 139 5.09 17.19 -16.25
N ASP A 140 4.19 16.85 -15.32
CA ASP A 140 4.53 16.61 -13.91
C ASP A 140 5.43 15.39 -13.75
N VAL A 141 5.12 14.27 -14.41
CA VAL A 141 5.95 13.06 -14.41
C VAL A 141 7.33 13.36 -15.00
N ALA A 142 7.39 14.09 -16.12
CA ALA A 142 8.66 14.47 -16.73
C ALA A 142 9.49 15.39 -15.83
N ALA A 143 8.86 16.33 -15.12
CA ALA A 143 9.53 17.20 -14.16
C ALA A 143 10.05 16.41 -12.95
N PHE A 144 9.24 15.48 -12.42
CA PHE A 144 9.63 14.59 -11.33
C PHE A 144 10.86 13.74 -11.70
N HIS A 145 10.86 13.11 -12.87
CA HIS A 145 12.01 12.32 -13.34
C HIS A 145 13.27 13.17 -13.54
N ARG A 146 13.15 14.41 -14.02
CA ARG A 146 14.31 15.31 -14.16
C ARG A 146 14.92 15.72 -12.82
N ALA A 147 14.12 15.80 -11.77
CA ALA A 147 14.56 16.19 -10.43
C ALA A 147 14.93 14.99 -9.52
N ALA A 148 14.70 13.76 -9.99
CA ALA A 148 14.96 12.56 -9.20
C ALA A 148 16.47 12.38 -8.95
N GLU A 149 16.83 12.01 -7.73
CA GLU A 149 18.20 11.71 -7.36
C GLU A 149 18.70 10.47 -8.11
N VAL A 150 19.86 10.58 -8.76
CA VAL A 150 20.52 9.46 -9.42
C VAL A 150 21.33 8.68 -8.39
N THR A 151 21.03 7.40 -8.22
CA THR A 151 21.74 6.52 -7.28
C THR A 151 22.24 5.24 -7.96
N PRO A 152 23.54 4.90 -7.85
CA PRO A 152 24.09 3.66 -8.40
C PRO A 152 23.89 2.45 -7.47
N GLN A 153 23.38 2.66 -6.26
CA GLN A 153 23.42 1.69 -5.16
C GLN A 153 22.54 0.44 -5.38
N PHE A 154 21.64 0.49 -6.36
CA PHE A 154 20.70 -0.59 -6.65
C PHE A 154 21.09 -1.44 -7.87
N GLY A 155 22.28 -1.24 -8.44
CA GLY A 155 22.81 -2.08 -9.52
C GLY A 155 22.27 -1.78 -10.93
N GLY A 156 21.57 -0.66 -11.11
CA GLY A 156 21.10 -0.21 -12.43
C GLY A 156 20.32 -1.28 -13.19
N ALA A 157 20.68 -1.50 -14.46
CA ALA A 157 20.03 -2.50 -15.32
C ALA A 157 20.10 -3.92 -14.73
N ASP A 158 21.26 -4.33 -14.18
CA ASP A 158 21.42 -5.64 -13.56
C ASP A 158 20.57 -5.80 -12.29
N GLY A 159 20.39 -4.71 -11.55
CA GLY A 159 19.45 -4.63 -10.43
C GLY A 159 18.02 -4.91 -10.86
N ILE A 160 17.56 -4.22 -11.91
CA ILE A 160 16.22 -4.42 -12.47
C ILE A 160 16.06 -5.85 -13.01
N ALA A 161 17.07 -6.37 -13.73
CA ALA A 161 17.03 -7.74 -14.25
C ALA A 161 16.88 -8.78 -13.13
N ARG A 162 17.57 -8.59 -11.98
CA ARG A 162 17.39 -9.46 -10.81
C ARG A 162 16.00 -9.38 -10.21
N ILE A 163 15.38 -8.20 -10.15
CA ILE A 163 14.00 -8.03 -9.68
C ILE A 163 13.03 -8.76 -10.60
N VAL A 164 13.19 -8.62 -11.92
CA VAL A 164 12.35 -9.31 -12.91
C VAL A 164 12.46 -10.82 -12.76
N ALA A 165 13.69 -11.35 -12.70
CA ALA A 165 13.93 -12.79 -12.51
C ALA A 165 13.32 -13.31 -11.21
N GLY A 166 13.59 -12.64 -10.08
CA GLY A 166 13.02 -13.01 -8.78
C GLY A 166 11.50 -12.90 -8.74
N SER A 167 10.91 -11.93 -9.44
CA SER A 167 9.45 -11.79 -9.51
C SER A 167 8.81 -12.94 -10.29
N ALA A 168 9.49 -13.46 -11.33
CA ALA A 168 9.04 -14.65 -12.04
C ALA A 168 9.08 -15.89 -11.13
N GLU A 169 10.15 -16.06 -10.36
CA GLU A 169 10.28 -17.14 -9.34
C GLU A 169 9.17 -17.04 -8.28
N ASP A 170 8.90 -15.84 -7.74
CA ASP A 170 7.84 -15.61 -6.76
C ASP A 170 6.43 -15.93 -7.30
N MET A 171 6.24 -15.87 -8.62
CA MET A 171 4.97 -16.18 -9.28
C MET A 171 4.80 -17.66 -9.65
N GLU A 172 5.85 -18.49 -9.63
CA GLU A 172 5.76 -19.91 -9.96
C GLU A 172 4.65 -20.66 -9.20
N PRO A 173 4.44 -20.45 -7.87
CA PRO A 173 3.43 -21.18 -7.12
C PRO A 173 1.97 -20.89 -7.55
N VAL A 174 1.74 -19.81 -8.32
CA VAL A 174 0.41 -19.42 -8.80
C VAL A 174 0.17 -19.74 -10.29
N LEU A 175 1.17 -20.27 -10.99
CA LEU A 175 1.03 -20.73 -12.37
C LEU A 175 0.01 -21.88 -12.46
N GLY A 176 -0.85 -21.83 -13.48
CA GLY A 176 -1.95 -22.77 -13.68
C GLY A 176 -3.15 -22.57 -12.74
N ARG A 177 -3.08 -21.60 -11.81
CA ARG A 177 -4.21 -21.22 -10.94
C ARG A 177 -4.71 -19.81 -11.23
N VAL A 178 -3.79 -18.86 -11.30
CA VAL A 178 -4.08 -17.44 -11.55
C VAL A 178 -3.59 -17.02 -12.94
N LEU A 179 -2.41 -17.48 -13.33
CA LEU A 179 -1.80 -17.20 -14.63
C LEU A 179 -1.77 -18.48 -15.46
N ASP A 180 -1.98 -18.36 -16.77
CA ASP A 180 -1.81 -19.48 -17.69
C ASP A 180 -0.33 -19.92 -17.71
N ALA A 181 -0.09 -21.21 -17.48
CA ALA A 181 1.26 -21.75 -17.30
C ALA A 181 2.06 -21.81 -18.61
N ASP A 182 1.39 -21.93 -19.76
CA ASP A 182 2.03 -22.02 -21.07
C ASP A 182 2.32 -20.63 -21.65
N GLU A 183 1.52 -19.62 -21.30
CA GLU A 183 1.84 -18.21 -21.57
C GLU A 183 2.96 -17.67 -20.68
N ALA A 184 2.98 -18.01 -19.39
CA ALA A 184 3.98 -17.49 -18.46
C ALA A 184 5.41 -18.03 -18.65
N ARG A 185 5.57 -19.16 -19.36
CA ARG A 185 6.87 -19.79 -19.65
C ARG A 185 7.49 -19.37 -20.98
N ARG A 186 6.79 -18.56 -21.79
CA ARG A 186 7.25 -18.03 -23.07
C ARG A 186 8.03 -16.74 -22.91
#